data_AF-A0A7W0M5F0-F1
#
_entry.id   AF-A0A7W0M5F0-F1
#
_cell.length_a   1.000
_cell.length_b   1.000
_cell.length_c   1.000
_cell.angle_alpha   90.00
_cell.angle_beta   90.00
_cell.angle_gamma   90.00
#
_symmetry.space_group_name_H-M   'P 1'
#
loop_
_entity.id
_entity.type
_entity.pdbx_description
1 polymer ?
#
loop_
_entity_poly.entity_id
_entity_poly.type
_entity_poly.pdbx_seq_one_letter_code
_entity_poly.pdbx_strand_id
1 'polypeptide(L)'
;MFDIDFTGLDADATLATAGSVRAVADRAEVLVLAAAAHWAYLHGHLDDPDGRALPGMEELVRFGGDGTPEVTEFAPAELGAELAMSAYAARLLVADALDLRHRL
;
A
#
# COMPACT_ATOMS: atom_id res chain seq x y z
N MET A 1 -1.61 -6.19 21.04
CA MET A 1 -0.19 -6.57 21.22
C MET A 1 -0.16 -8.08 21.30
N PHE A 2 0.50 -8.76 20.38
CA PHE A 2 0.56 -10.23 20.37
C PHE A 2 1.57 -10.68 21.44
N ASP A 3 1.08 -11.02 22.63
CA ASP A 3 1.88 -11.71 23.64
C ASP A 3 1.83 -13.20 23.32
N ILE A 4 2.78 -13.66 22.50
CA ILE A 4 2.98 -15.10 22.24
C ILE A 4 4.18 -15.54 23.06
N ASP A 5 3.93 -16.33 24.08
CA ASP A 5 4.98 -16.99 24.84
C ASP A 5 5.39 -18.28 24.13
N PHE A 6 6.65 -18.35 23.71
CA PHE A 6 7.24 -19.54 23.11
C PHE A 6 7.82 -20.50 24.16
N THR A 7 7.84 -20.11 25.43
CA THR A 7 8.37 -20.93 26.51
C THR A 7 7.52 -22.19 26.70
N GLY A 8 8.17 -23.36 26.66
CA GLY A 8 7.50 -24.65 26.87
C GLY A 8 6.82 -25.23 25.63
N LEU A 9 6.89 -24.56 24.47
CA LEU A 9 6.48 -25.17 23.21
C LEU A 9 7.52 -26.22 22.76
N ASP A 10 7.04 -27.35 22.27
CA ASP A 10 7.86 -28.29 21.52
C ASP A 10 8.03 -27.82 20.06
N ALA A 11 8.75 -28.62 19.25
CA ALA A 11 9.04 -28.26 17.87
C ALA A 11 7.77 -28.10 17.01
N ASP A 12 6.83 -29.02 17.13
CA ASP A 12 5.60 -29.02 16.33
C ASP A 12 4.69 -27.86 16.72
N ALA A 13 4.52 -27.61 18.02
CA ALA A 13 3.74 -26.50 18.53
C ALA A 13 4.36 -25.14 18.16
N THR A 14 5.70 -25.04 18.13
CA THR A 14 6.41 -23.84 17.68
C THR A 14 6.13 -23.55 16.20
N LEU A 15 6.20 -24.56 15.33
CA LEU A 15 5.93 -24.38 13.90
C LEU A 15 4.46 -24.05 13.63
N ALA A 16 3.52 -24.72 14.31
CA ALA A 16 2.10 -24.42 14.19
C ALA A 16 1.78 -22.97 14.62
N THR A 17 2.44 -22.50 15.69
CA THR A 17 2.31 -21.12 16.17
C THR A 17 2.88 -20.13 15.15
N ALA A 18 4.08 -20.38 14.62
CA ALA A 18 4.70 -19.53 13.61
C ALA A 18 3.84 -19.42 12.35
N GLY A 19 3.26 -20.54 11.88
CA GLY A 19 2.33 -20.54 10.74
C GLY A 19 1.07 -19.71 11.00
N SER A 20 0.51 -19.79 12.21
CA SER A 20 -0.66 -19.00 12.60
C SER A 20 -0.36 -17.51 12.65
N VAL A 21 0.80 -17.11 13.19
CA VAL A 21 1.26 -15.72 13.19
C VAL A 21 1.46 -15.21 11.77
N ARG A 22 2.06 -16.02 10.89
CA ARG A 22 2.25 -15.64 9.49
C ARG A 22 0.91 -15.41 8.78
N ALA A 23 -0.07 -16.28 8.98
CA ALA A 23 -1.39 -16.13 8.37
C ALA A 23 -2.10 -14.83 8.80
N VAL A 24 -1.93 -14.42 10.07
CA VAL A 24 -2.42 -13.14 10.57
C VAL A 24 -1.69 -11.96 9.90
N ALA A 25 -0.36 -12.03 9.81
CA ALA A 25 0.44 -11.02 9.13
C ALA A 25 0.05 -10.89 7.65
N ASP A 26 -0.09 -12.01 6.93
CA ASP A 26 -0.54 -12.04 5.53
C ASP A 26 -1.88 -11.34 5.36
N ARG A 27 -2.84 -11.61 6.25
CA ARG A 27 -4.16 -11.00 6.16
C ARG A 27 -4.09 -9.48 6.37
N ALA A 28 -3.24 -9.02 7.29
CA ALA A 28 -3.00 -7.60 7.53
C ALA A 28 -2.33 -6.93 6.33
N GLU A 29 -1.30 -7.55 5.74
CA GLU A 29 -0.62 -7.05 4.54
C GLU A 29 -1.57 -6.93 3.34
N VAL A 30 -2.48 -7.90 3.16
CA VAL A 30 -3.55 -7.79 2.13
C VAL A 30 -4.45 -6.57 2.39
N LEU A 31 -4.74 -6.23 3.64
CA LEU A 31 -5.52 -5.03 3.96
C LEU A 31 -4.73 -3.75 3.70
N VAL A 32 -3.41 -3.74 3.93
CA VAL A 32 -2.53 -2.63 3.56
C VAL A 32 -2.53 -2.41 2.04
N LEU A 33 -2.43 -3.48 1.24
CA LEU A 33 -2.56 -3.40 -0.23
C LEU A 33 -3.93 -2.86 -0.66
N ALA A 34 -5.02 -3.34 -0.04
CA ALA A 34 -6.36 -2.86 -0.34
C ALA A 34 -6.54 -1.38 0.02
N ALA A 35 -5.97 -0.94 1.15
CA ALA A 35 -5.97 0.46 1.56
C ALA A 35 -5.17 1.32 0.56
N ALA A 36 -4.02 0.86 0.08
CA ALA A 36 -3.24 1.55 -0.94
C ALA A 36 -4.02 1.71 -2.26
N ALA A 37 -4.71 0.67 -2.72
CA ALA A 37 -5.58 0.74 -3.91
C ALA A 37 -6.77 1.70 -3.71
N HIS A 38 -7.34 1.74 -2.50
CA HIS A 38 -8.42 2.67 -2.19
C HIS A 38 -7.92 4.12 -2.13
N TRP A 39 -6.77 4.34 -1.49
CA TRP A 39 -6.12 5.65 -1.42
C TRP A 39 -5.79 6.20 -2.81
N ALA A 40 -5.21 5.37 -3.68
CA ALA A 40 -4.97 5.72 -5.08
C ALA A 40 -6.25 6.11 -5.82
N TYR A 41 -7.37 5.42 -5.57
CA TYR A 41 -8.66 5.75 -6.16
C TYR A 41 -9.19 7.12 -5.70
N LEU A 42 -9.02 7.47 -4.41
CA LEU A 42 -9.41 8.78 -3.89
C LEU A 42 -8.58 9.91 -4.53
N HIS A 43 -7.35 9.62 -4.92
CA HIS A 43 -6.39 10.57 -5.51
C HIS A 43 -6.28 10.42 -7.04
N GLY A 44 -7.37 10.03 -7.71
CA GLY A 44 -7.40 9.85 -9.17
C GLY A 44 -7.65 11.13 -9.98
N HIS A 45 -7.65 12.31 -9.35
CA HIS A 45 -7.92 13.60 -9.98
C HIS A 45 -7.16 14.72 -9.24
N LEU A 46 -6.90 15.82 -9.96
CA LEU A 46 -6.41 17.06 -9.36
C LEU A 46 -7.60 17.97 -9.06
N ASP A 47 -7.62 18.55 -7.87
CA ASP A 47 -8.60 19.57 -7.50
C ASP A 47 -8.13 20.96 -7.98
N ASP A 48 -8.31 21.23 -9.28
CA ASP A 48 -8.08 22.56 -9.85
C ASP A 48 -9.36 23.13 -10.47
N PRO A 49 -10.05 24.07 -9.79
CA PRO A 49 -11.28 24.68 -10.29
C PRO A 49 -11.08 25.57 -11.53
N ASP A 50 -9.86 26.04 -11.79
CA ASP A 50 -9.56 26.94 -12.92
C ASP A 50 -8.87 26.21 -14.10
N GLY A 51 -8.52 24.94 -13.92
CA GLY A 51 -7.89 24.09 -14.94
C GLY A 51 -6.54 24.60 -15.44
N ARG A 52 -5.82 25.37 -14.61
CA ARG A 52 -4.52 25.96 -14.92
C ARG A 52 -3.39 25.16 -14.28
N ALA A 53 -2.80 24.25 -15.06
CA ALA A 53 -1.51 23.67 -14.73
C ALA A 53 -0.40 24.74 -14.80
N LEU A 54 0.24 25.03 -13.67
CA LEU A 54 1.41 25.90 -13.56
C LEU A 54 2.68 25.07 -13.31
N PRO A 55 3.87 25.55 -13.72
CA PRO A 55 5.11 24.86 -13.41
C PRO A 55 5.29 24.63 -11.90
N GLY A 56 5.51 23.37 -11.50
CA GLY A 56 5.71 22.97 -10.09
C GLY A 56 4.44 22.66 -9.31
N MET A 57 3.27 22.66 -9.96
CA MET A 57 2.04 22.10 -9.38
C MET A 57 2.06 20.59 -9.41
N GLU A 58 1.25 19.99 -8.55
CA GLU A 58 1.06 18.54 -8.52
C GLU A 58 0.52 18.02 -9.86
N GLU A 59 1.08 16.89 -10.30
CA GLU A 59 0.69 16.20 -11.52
C GLU A 59 0.00 14.86 -11.21
N LEU A 60 -0.74 14.33 -12.19
CA LEU A 60 -1.19 12.94 -12.18
C LEU A 60 -0.08 12.06 -12.75
N VAL A 61 0.29 11.01 -12.02
CA VAL A 61 1.38 10.10 -12.36
C VAL A 61 0.86 8.67 -12.42
N ARG A 62 1.21 7.94 -13.48
CA ARG A 62 0.99 6.49 -13.54
C ARG A 62 2.08 5.77 -12.76
N PHE A 63 1.71 5.21 -11.61
CA PHE A 63 2.63 4.44 -10.76
C PHE A 63 2.74 2.98 -11.16
N GLY A 64 1.61 2.34 -11.47
CA GLY A 64 1.55 0.96 -11.96
C GLY A 64 1.98 0.83 -13.43
N GLY A 65 1.89 -0.38 -13.96
CA GLY A 65 2.16 -0.62 -15.38
C GLY A 65 1.04 -0.11 -16.29
N ASP A 66 1.24 -0.30 -17.59
CA ASP A 66 0.27 0.13 -18.60
C ASP A 66 -1.13 -0.42 -18.34
N GLY A 67 -2.13 0.45 -18.47
CA GLY A 67 -3.53 0.15 -18.18
C GLY A 67 -3.98 0.46 -16.75
N THR A 68 -3.06 0.86 -15.85
CA THR A 68 -3.43 1.39 -14.53
C THR A 68 -3.80 2.88 -14.59
N PRO A 69 -4.70 3.36 -13.71
CA PRO A 69 -5.04 4.78 -13.62
C PRO A 69 -3.85 5.60 -13.13
N GLU A 70 -3.89 6.89 -13.42
CA GLU A 70 -2.96 7.87 -12.83
C GLU A 70 -3.46 8.29 -11.44
N VAL A 71 -2.54 8.69 -10.59
CA VAL A 71 -2.77 9.11 -9.20
C VAL A 71 -1.97 10.38 -8.95
N THR A 72 -2.45 11.28 -8.08
CA THR A 72 -1.71 12.49 -7.73
C THR A 72 -0.31 12.17 -7.19
N GLU A 73 0.68 12.98 -7.59
CA GLU A 73 2.10 12.65 -7.42
C GLU A 73 2.53 12.48 -5.96
N PHE A 74 1.89 13.20 -5.03
CA PHE A 74 2.23 13.18 -3.61
C PHE A 74 1.41 12.20 -2.77
N ALA A 75 0.35 11.61 -3.32
CA ALA A 75 -0.47 10.65 -2.59
C ALA A 75 0.33 9.46 -2.01
N PRO A 76 1.33 8.87 -2.71
CA PRO A 76 2.15 7.82 -2.10
C PRO A 76 3.01 8.30 -0.93
N ALA A 77 3.45 9.57 -0.92
CA ALA A 77 4.27 10.09 0.17
C ALA A 77 3.48 10.20 1.47
N GLU A 78 2.23 10.65 1.41
CA GLU A 78 1.32 10.69 2.57
C GLU A 78 1.01 9.29 3.11
N LEU A 79 0.70 8.35 2.23
CA LEU A 79 0.50 6.95 2.61
C LEU A 79 1.76 6.35 3.26
N GLY A 80 2.93 6.65 2.69
CA GLY A 80 4.21 6.19 3.21
C GLY A 80 4.49 6.71 4.62
N ALA A 81 4.16 7.98 4.88
CA ALA A 81 4.28 8.56 6.22
C ALA A 81 3.45 7.78 7.25
N GLU A 82 2.18 7.45 6.94
CA GLU A 82 1.32 6.71 7.87
C GLU A 82 1.70 5.24 8.04
N LEU A 83 2.26 4.62 7.02
CA LEU A 83 2.78 3.26 7.12
C LEU A 83 4.22 3.19 7.65
N ALA A 84 4.79 4.32 8.09
CA ALA A 84 6.16 4.44 8.57
C ALA A 84 7.20 3.87 7.59
N MET A 85 7.02 4.12 6.29
CA MET A 85 7.93 3.72 5.22
C MET A 85 8.37 4.92 4.38
N SER A 86 9.40 4.74 3.55
CA SER A 86 9.84 5.80 2.65
C SER A 86 8.80 6.07 1.57
N ALA A 87 8.76 7.30 1.05
CA ALA A 87 7.90 7.67 -0.08
C ALA A 87 8.15 6.76 -1.31
N TYR A 88 9.40 6.34 -1.53
CA TYR A 88 9.72 5.41 -2.60
C TYR A 88 9.10 4.02 -2.38
N ALA A 89 9.15 3.48 -1.16
CA ALA A 89 8.52 2.19 -0.85
C ALA A 89 6.99 2.26 -1.02
N ALA A 90 6.38 3.35 -0.56
CA ALA A 90 4.95 3.58 -0.73
C ALA A 90 4.56 3.74 -2.21
N ARG A 91 5.41 4.36 -3.03
CA ARG A 91 5.24 4.42 -4.50
C ARG A 91 5.11 3.02 -5.11
N LEU A 92 6.01 2.11 -4.71
CA LEU A 92 5.99 0.72 -5.18
C LEU A 92 4.74 -0.02 -4.68
N LEU A 93 4.36 0.17 -3.42
CA LEU A 93 3.13 -0.41 -2.85
C LEU A 93 1.88 0.04 -3.62
N VAL A 94 1.77 1.33 -3.96
CA VAL A 94 0.67 1.86 -4.78
C VAL A 94 0.70 1.26 -6.19
N ALA A 95 1.88 1.17 -6.81
CA ALA A 95 2.04 0.55 -8.12
C ALA A 95 1.57 -0.92 -8.13
N ASP A 96 2.01 -1.71 -7.16
CA ASP A 96 1.62 -3.11 -7.00
C ASP A 96 0.12 -3.24 -6.77
N ALA A 97 -0.45 -2.40 -5.89
CA ALA A 97 -1.88 -2.41 -5.60
C ALA A 97 -2.74 -2.09 -6.83
N LEU A 98 -2.31 -1.13 -7.67
CA LEU A 98 -2.97 -0.81 -8.93
C LEU A 98 -2.82 -1.94 -9.96
N ASP A 99 -1.64 -2.51 -10.09
CA ASP A 99 -1.38 -3.64 -10.99
C ASP A 99 -2.26 -4.84 -10.64
N LEU A 100 -2.32 -5.21 -9.35
CA LEU A 100 -3.19 -6.30 -8.86
C LEU A 100 -4.67 -6.05 -9.17
N ARG A 101 -5.14 -4.81 -9.07
CA ARG A 101 -6.56 -4.46 -9.26
C ARG A 101 -6.97 -4.37 -10.73
N HIS A 102 -6.04 -4.05 -11.62
CA HIS A 102 -6.34 -3.71 -13.01
C HIS A 102 -5.75 -4.69 -14.03
N ARG A 103 -4.81 -5.56 -13.64
CA ARG A 103 -4.03 -6.40 -14.57
C ARG A 103 -4.00 -7.89 -14.19
N LEU A 104 -4.72 -8.31 -13.14
CA LEU A 104 -4.97 -9.70 -12.75
C LEU A 104 -6.46 -9.95 -12.59
#